data_AF-A0A067NMU8-F1
#
_entry.id   AF-A0A067NMU8-F1
#
_cell.length_a   1.000
_cell.length_b   1.000
_cell.length_c   1.000
_cell.angle_alpha   90.00
_cell.angle_beta   90.00
_cell.angle_gamma   90.00
#
_symmetry.space_group_name_H-M   'P 1'
#
loop_
_entity.id
_entity.type
_entity.pdbx_description
1 polymer ?
#
loop_
_entity_poly.entity_id
_entity_poly.type
_entity_poly.pdbx_seq_one_letter_code
_entity_poly.pdbx_strand_id
1 'polypeptide(L)'
;APDSDISLLSSDNVLFKVHRINLKMHSDIFADADDISTFKTSNQQAPEIVALAEHSTVLSILLRYMYRQPPPDLSALAHDDFLLLEQIAEAAEKYRVFFAIDAAVRALRLSLPTNPFQILSFAIKHKHPSLVDAAAEWGLRASSLAMGLVVPPPSRTRRTRSITSDFDSNDEGDEGVTTTDNGNSTPTALNANSDGTRLPAIYFPPPHHSRFSVVLPLTALSQRFNGRRC
;
A
#
# COMPACT_ATOMS: atom_id res chain seq x y z
N ALA A 1 -19.59 12.35 -6.45
CA ALA A 1 -20.55 12.10 -7.55
C ALA A 1 -21.86 12.85 -7.27
N PRO A 2 -22.77 13.07 -8.23
CA PRO A 2 -24.08 13.67 -7.93
C PRO A 2 -24.98 12.76 -7.08
N ASP A 3 -24.75 11.45 -7.12
CA ASP A 3 -25.45 10.38 -6.39
C ASP A 3 -24.81 9.99 -5.05
N SER A 4 -23.84 10.78 -4.56
CA SER A 4 -23.21 10.54 -3.25
C SER A 4 -24.19 10.75 -2.10
N ASP A 5 -24.20 9.81 -1.15
CA ASP A 5 -25.04 9.81 0.05
C ASP A 5 -24.29 10.24 1.32
N ILE A 6 -22.95 10.29 1.28
CA ILE A 6 -22.10 10.72 2.40
C ILE A 6 -20.93 11.57 1.90
N SER A 7 -20.51 12.54 2.72
CA SER A 7 -19.32 13.34 2.47
C SER A 7 -18.27 13.11 3.55
N LEU A 8 -17.02 12.89 3.15
CA LEU A 8 -15.87 12.79 4.05
C LEU A 8 -15.06 14.09 3.96
N LEU A 9 -14.73 14.69 5.10
CA LEU A 9 -13.92 15.89 5.18
C LEU A 9 -12.51 15.50 5.66
N SER A 10 -11.49 15.80 4.86
CA SER A 10 -10.09 15.59 5.24
C SER A 10 -9.60 16.65 6.23
N SER A 11 -8.43 16.40 6.85
CA SER A 11 -7.83 17.36 7.79
C SER A 11 -7.35 18.66 7.14
N ASP A 12 -7.08 18.66 5.84
CA ASP A 12 -6.79 19.83 5.01
C ASP A 12 -8.05 20.44 4.37
N ASN A 13 -9.23 20.16 4.92
CA ASN A 13 -10.53 20.71 4.53
C ASN A 13 -10.98 20.39 3.09
N VAL A 14 -10.55 19.25 2.52
CA VAL A 14 -11.03 18.76 1.23
C VAL A 14 -12.23 17.83 1.45
N LEU A 15 -13.31 18.11 0.72
CA LEU A 15 -14.56 17.35 0.82
C LEU A 15 -14.65 16.28 -0.26
N PHE A 16 -14.70 15.01 0.14
CA PHE A 16 -14.90 13.86 -0.73
C PHE A 16 -16.34 13.40 -0.69
N LYS A 17 -17.03 13.49 -1.83
CA LYS A 17 -18.39 12.97 -2.01
C LYS A 17 -18.35 11.51 -2.42
N VAL A 18 -18.72 10.60 -1.52
CA VAL A 18 -18.59 9.16 -1.71
C VAL A 18 -19.92 8.42 -1.50
N HIS A 19 -19.94 7.11 -1.77
CA HIS A 19 -21.10 6.24 -1.59
C HIS A 19 -20.89 5.34 -0.37
N ARG A 20 -21.84 5.32 0.57
CA ARG A 20 -21.80 4.48 1.78
C ARG A 20 -21.66 3.01 1.43
N ILE A 21 -22.32 2.55 0.35
CA ILE A 21 -22.23 1.16 -0.11
C ILE A 21 -20.80 0.74 -0.45
N ASN A 22 -20.00 1.63 -1.04
CA ASN A 22 -18.61 1.33 -1.37
C ASN A 22 -17.75 1.30 -0.10
N LEU A 23 -17.98 2.21 0.84
CA LEU A 23 -17.30 2.18 2.14
C LEU A 23 -17.60 0.87 2.88
N LYS A 24 -18.87 0.50 2.97
CA LYS A 24 -19.36 -0.74 3.61
C LYS A 24 -18.81 -2.01 2.96
N MET A 25 -18.65 -2.02 1.63
CA MET A 25 -18.13 -3.17 0.90
C MET A 25 -16.62 -3.36 1.08
N HIS A 26 -15.87 -2.28 1.30
CA HIS A 26 -14.41 -2.31 1.25
C HIS A 26 -13.72 -1.97 2.58
N SER A 27 -14.49 -1.67 3.63
CA SER A 27 -13.99 -1.33 4.96
C SER A 27 -14.90 -1.87 6.05
N ASP A 28 -14.32 -2.60 7.00
CA ASP A 28 -15.05 -3.14 8.15
C ASP A 28 -15.60 -2.05 9.06
N ILE A 29 -14.89 -0.92 9.19
CA ILE A 29 -15.26 0.14 10.14
C ILE A 29 -16.50 0.90 9.67
N PHE A 30 -16.73 0.92 8.36
CA PHE A 30 -17.94 1.51 7.79
C PHE A 30 -19.06 0.48 7.59
N ALA A 31 -18.88 -0.77 7.98
CA ALA A 31 -19.89 -1.82 7.80
C ALA A 31 -21.16 -1.57 8.64
N ASP A 32 -20.99 -1.05 9.86
CA ASP A 32 -22.07 -0.74 10.80
C ASP A 32 -22.50 0.74 10.76
N ALA A 33 -22.02 1.50 9.78
CA ALA A 33 -22.26 2.95 9.73
C ALA A 33 -23.73 3.33 9.49
N ASP A 34 -24.60 2.37 9.15
CA ASP A 34 -26.05 2.58 9.05
C ASP A 34 -26.66 2.99 10.41
N ASP A 35 -26.06 2.57 11.53
CA ASP A 35 -26.52 2.95 12.88
C ASP A 35 -26.16 4.39 13.26
N ILE A 36 -25.11 4.96 12.66
CA ILE A 36 -24.65 6.34 12.91
C ILE A 36 -25.67 7.36 12.37
N SER A 37 -26.51 6.96 11.41
CA SER A 37 -27.61 7.77 10.87
C SER A 37 -28.76 7.98 11.87
N THR A 38 -28.88 7.17 12.93
CA THR A 38 -30.05 7.22 13.83
C THR A 38 -29.99 8.33 14.88
N PHE A 39 -28.82 8.96 15.08
CA PHE A 39 -28.70 10.13 15.98
C PHE A 39 -29.07 11.46 15.32
N LYS A 40 -29.49 11.47 14.05
CA LYS A 40 -30.12 12.66 13.46
C LYS A 40 -31.53 12.80 14.01
N THR A 41 -31.63 13.54 15.11
CA THR A 41 -32.86 14.16 15.57
C THR A 41 -33.60 14.76 14.39
N SER A 42 -34.85 14.33 14.25
CA SER A 42 -35.89 14.89 13.38
C SER A 42 -35.64 16.36 12.99
N ASN A 43 -35.67 16.63 11.68
CA ASN A 43 -35.86 17.95 11.03
C ASN A 43 -34.65 18.71 10.47
N GLN A 44 -33.52 18.07 10.15
CA GLN A 44 -32.49 18.71 9.32
C GLN A 44 -32.01 17.77 8.23
N GLN A 45 -32.39 18.07 6.98
CA GLN A 45 -31.91 17.46 5.75
C GLN A 45 -30.48 17.95 5.43
N ALA A 46 -29.61 17.99 6.46
CA ALA A 46 -28.23 18.39 6.30
C ALA A 46 -27.43 17.20 5.74
N PRO A 47 -26.59 17.43 4.71
CA PRO A 47 -25.71 16.39 4.18
C PRO A 47 -24.83 15.84 5.31
N GLU A 48 -24.71 14.52 5.40
CA GLU A 48 -23.84 13.89 6.38
C GLU A 48 -22.38 14.16 6.01
N ILE A 49 -21.67 14.82 6.92
CA ILE A 49 -20.25 15.13 6.79
C ILE A 49 -19.51 14.43 7.92
N VAL A 50 -18.57 13.55 7.57
CA VAL A 50 -17.71 12.85 8.52
C VAL A 50 -16.30 13.41 8.41
N ALA A 51 -15.80 14.04 9.47
CA ALA A 51 -14.44 14.54 9.52
C ALA A 51 -13.44 13.42 9.81
N LEU A 52 -12.39 13.34 9.01
CA LEU A 52 -11.30 12.37 9.08
C LEU A 52 -9.98 13.08 9.37
N ALA A 53 -9.06 12.38 10.05
CA ALA A 53 -7.79 12.96 10.49
C ALA A 53 -6.74 13.01 9.36
N GLU A 54 -6.95 12.25 8.29
CA GLU A 54 -6.00 12.04 7.23
C GLU A 54 -6.05 13.18 6.21
N HIS A 55 -4.89 13.44 5.62
CA HIS A 55 -4.76 14.41 4.56
C HIS A 55 -5.50 13.94 3.29
N SER A 56 -5.96 14.89 2.48
CA SER A 56 -6.70 14.62 1.24
C SER A 56 -5.97 13.68 0.28
N THR A 57 -4.64 13.79 0.19
CA THR A 57 -3.78 12.93 -0.64
C THR A 57 -3.89 11.47 -0.23
N VAL A 58 -3.80 11.16 1.07
CA VAL A 58 -3.94 9.81 1.61
C VAL A 58 -5.34 9.27 1.36
N LEU A 59 -6.37 10.07 1.67
CA LEU A 59 -7.77 9.67 1.47
C LEU A 59 -8.09 9.43 -0.01
N SER A 60 -7.56 10.24 -0.92
CA SER A 60 -7.78 10.08 -2.35
C SER A 60 -7.26 8.74 -2.86
N ILE A 61 -6.12 8.27 -2.36
CA ILE A 61 -5.52 6.99 -2.72
C ILE A 61 -6.33 5.84 -2.13
N LEU A 62 -6.68 5.91 -0.83
CA LEU A 62 -7.50 4.89 -0.18
C LEU A 62 -8.87 4.74 -0.83
N LEU A 63 -9.54 5.86 -1.14
CA LEU A 63 -10.84 5.83 -1.79
C LEU A 63 -10.75 5.19 -3.17
N ARG A 64 -9.66 5.33 -3.92
CA ARG A 64 -9.51 4.64 -5.22
C ARG A 64 -9.52 3.12 -5.09
N TYR A 65 -9.04 2.55 -3.98
CA TYR A 65 -9.15 1.11 -3.70
C TYR A 65 -10.58 0.65 -3.40
N MET A 66 -11.48 1.55 -3.04
CA MET A 66 -12.88 1.26 -2.71
C MET A 66 -13.83 1.43 -3.90
N TYR A 67 -13.30 1.82 -5.05
CA TYR A 67 -14.09 2.04 -6.26
C TYR A 67 -13.62 1.10 -7.36
N ARG A 68 -14.51 0.89 -8.34
CA ARG A 68 -14.24 0.06 -9.53
C ARG A 68 -13.30 0.79 -10.50
N GLN A 69 -12.07 1.02 -10.06
CA GLN A 69 -10.99 1.62 -10.83
C GLN A 69 -9.73 0.75 -10.68
N PRO A 70 -8.79 0.82 -11.63
CA PRO A 70 -7.49 0.19 -11.45
C PRO A 70 -6.85 0.67 -10.14
N PRO A 71 -6.41 -0.25 -9.25
CA PRO A 71 -5.79 0.14 -8.00
C PRO A 71 -4.52 0.94 -8.31
N PRO A 72 -4.26 2.03 -7.57
CA PRO A 72 -3.06 2.82 -7.76
C PRO A 72 -1.83 2.00 -7.35
N ASP A 73 -0.78 2.03 -8.17
CA ASP A 73 0.48 1.39 -7.83
C ASP A 73 1.20 2.19 -6.73
N LEU A 74 1.46 1.54 -5.59
CA LEU A 74 2.17 2.12 -4.45
C LEU A 74 3.68 1.87 -4.50
N SER A 75 4.17 1.03 -5.43
CA SER A 75 5.60 0.71 -5.54
C SER A 75 6.46 1.91 -5.92
N ALA A 76 5.92 2.88 -6.65
CA ALA A 76 6.61 4.14 -6.96
C ALA A 76 6.90 4.95 -5.68
N LEU A 77 5.94 5.00 -4.74
CA LEU A 77 6.08 5.74 -3.48
C LEU A 77 7.14 5.13 -2.56
N ALA A 78 7.48 3.85 -2.73
CA ALA A 78 8.50 3.18 -1.93
C ALA A 78 9.88 3.86 -2.01
N HIS A 79 10.16 4.55 -3.12
CA HIS A 79 11.41 5.28 -3.35
C HIS A 79 11.21 6.79 -3.32
N ASP A 80 10.11 7.27 -3.90
CA ASP A 80 9.90 8.71 -4.12
C ASP A 80 9.40 9.44 -2.87
N ASP A 81 8.50 8.82 -2.10
CA ASP A 81 7.85 9.45 -0.95
C ASP A 81 7.41 8.41 0.10
N PHE A 82 8.39 7.96 0.89
CA PHE A 82 8.16 6.99 1.95
C PHE A 82 7.18 7.48 3.02
N LEU A 83 7.18 8.79 3.32
CA LEU A 83 6.29 9.36 4.35
C LEU A 83 4.83 9.25 3.91
N LEU A 84 4.53 9.53 2.64
CA LEU A 84 3.19 9.33 2.10
C LEU A 84 2.80 7.85 2.12
N LEU A 85 3.72 6.94 1.77
CA LEU A 85 3.46 5.49 1.83
C LEU A 85 3.15 5.02 3.25
N GLU A 86 3.89 5.47 4.25
CA GLU A 86 3.65 5.17 5.67
C GLU A 86 2.28 5.67 6.12
N GLN A 87 1.91 6.91 5.76
CA GLN A 87 0.59 7.46 6.07
C GLN A 87 -0.55 6.68 5.42
N ILE A 88 -0.36 6.21 4.18
CA ILE A 88 -1.33 5.36 3.48
C ILE A 88 -1.46 4.02 4.19
N ALA A 89 -0.34 3.39 4.58
CA ALA A 89 -0.36 2.12 5.30
C ALA A 89 -1.07 2.23 6.65
N GLU A 90 -0.77 3.27 7.43
CA GLU A 90 -1.42 3.56 8.72
C GLU A 90 -2.93 3.81 8.55
N ALA A 91 -3.31 4.58 7.54
CA ALA A 91 -4.72 4.85 7.27
C ALA A 91 -5.45 3.61 6.70
N ALA A 92 -4.80 2.79 5.88
CA ALA A 92 -5.35 1.54 5.36
C ALA A 92 -5.67 0.56 6.49
N GLU A 93 -4.76 0.41 7.45
CA GLU A 93 -4.97 -0.38 8.67
C GLU A 93 -6.07 0.21 9.55
N LYS A 94 -5.99 1.54 9.80
CA LYS A 94 -6.97 2.26 10.60
C LYS A 94 -8.38 2.10 10.07
N TYR A 95 -8.58 2.10 8.75
CA TYR A 95 -9.88 1.93 8.11
C TYR A 95 -10.15 0.49 7.64
N ARG A 96 -9.24 -0.45 7.89
CA ARG A 96 -9.36 -1.86 7.46
C ARG A 96 -9.70 -2.04 5.98
N VAL A 97 -8.97 -1.33 5.13
CA VAL A 97 -9.13 -1.41 3.67
C VAL A 97 -8.20 -2.50 3.15
N PHE A 98 -8.63 -3.77 3.22
CA PHE A 98 -7.75 -4.93 3.05
C PHE A 98 -6.91 -4.92 1.77
N PHE A 99 -7.50 -4.53 0.63
CA PHE A 99 -6.76 -4.43 -0.63
C PHE A 99 -5.66 -3.36 -0.60
N ALA A 100 -5.91 -2.24 0.08
CA ALA A 100 -4.92 -1.18 0.25
C ALA A 100 -3.84 -1.59 1.26
N ILE A 101 -4.20 -2.31 2.34
CA ILE A 101 -3.23 -2.86 3.30
C ILE A 101 -2.22 -3.76 2.59
N ASP A 102 -2.72 -4.72 1.82
CA ASP A 102 -1.88 -5.68 1.11
C ASP A 102 -0.96 -5.00 0.07
N ALA A 103 -1.48 -4.01 -0.67
CA ALA A 103 -0.67 -3.20 -1.58
C ALA A 103 0.38 -2.36 -0.84
N ALA A 104 0.02 -1.73 0.28
CA ALA A 104 0.92 -0.92 1.08
C ALA A 104 2.03 -1.77 1.72
N VAL A 105 1.70 -2.94 2.26
CA VAL A 105 2.69 -3.89 2.82
C VAL A 105 3.68 -4.35 1.75
N ARG A 106 3.22 -4.64 0.52
CA ARG A 106 4.13 -4.95 -0.59
C ARG A 106 5.06 -3.80 -0.91
N ALA A 107 4.55 -2.56 -0.97
CA ALA A 107 5.37 -1.39 -1.23
C ALA A 107 6.37 -1.12 -0.09
N LEU A 108 5.96 -1.25 1.18
CA LEU A 108 6.84 -1.13 2.34
C LEU A 108 7.99 -2.15 2.29
N ARG A 109 7.74 -3.38 1.83
CA ARG A 109 8.81 -4.37 1.64
C ARG A 109 9.90 -3.90 0.68
N LEU A 110 9.56 -3.12 -0.34
CA LEU A 110 10.54 -2.56 -1.28
C LEU A 110 11.42 -1.49 -0.60
N SER A 111 10.87 -0.77 0.39
CA SER A 111 11.59 0.25 1.16
C SER A 111 12.40 -0.28 2.35
N LEU A 112 12.39 -1.61 2.60
CA LEU A 112 13.11 -2.24 3.72
C LEU A 112 14.60 -1.91 3.80
N PRO A 113 15.37 -1.86 2.68
CA PRO A 113 16.79 -1.53 2.75
C PRO A 113 17.06 -0.12 3.27
N THR A 114 16.11 0.81 3.05
CA THR A 114 16.28 2.24 3.35
C THR A 114 15.71 2.60 4.72
N ASN A 115 14.54 2.06 5.08
CA ASN A 115 13.79 2.45 6.29
C ASN A 115 13.39 1.26 7.18
N PRO A 116 14.32 0.35 7.55
CA PRO A 116 13.97 -0.90 8.23
C PRO A 116 13.32 -0.68 9.60
N PHE A 117 13.73 0.34 10.36
CA PHE A 117 13.23 0.59 11.71
C PHE A 117 11.80 1.16 11.73
N GLN A 118 11.50 2.09 10.82
CA GLN A 118 10.15 2.64 10.66
C GLN A 118 9.18 1.53 10.25
N ILE A 119 9.58 0.72 9.27
CA ILE A 119 8.78 -0.42 8.80
C ILE A 119 8.60 -1.47 9.91
N LEU A 120 9.65 -1.74 10.71
CA LEU A 120 9.56 -2.64 11.86
C LEU A 120 8.53 -2.15 12.89
N SER A 121 8.54 -0.85 13.21
CA SER A 121 7.56 -0.24 14.12
C SER A 121 6.13 -0.43 13.63
N PHE A 122 5.89 -0.12 12.34
CA PHE A 122 4.60 -0.35 11.69
C PHE A 122 4.18 -1.83 11.74
N ALA A 123 5.10 -2.73 11.39
CA ALA A 123 4.84 -4.17 11.33
C ALA A 123 4.49 -4.77 12.69
N ILE A 124 5.17 -4.34 13.76
CA ILE A 124 4.85 -4.76 15.13
C ILE A 124 3.49 -4.22 15.56
N LYS A 125 3.25 -2.92 15.32
CA LYS A 125 2.00 -2.23 15.69
C LYS A 125 0.77 -2.91 15.10
N HIS A 126 0.84 -3.28 13.82
CA HIS A 126 -0.28 -3.87 13.07
C HIS A 126 -0.21 -5.39 12.95
N LYS A 127 0.74 -6.03 13.64
CA LYS A 127 0.88 -7.50 13.74
C LYS A 127 1.08 -8.19 12.38
N HIS A 128 2.01 -7.68 11.58
CA HIS A 128 2.46 -8.31 10.33
C HIS A 128 3.72 -9.16 10.55
N PRO A 129 3.63 -10.43 10.99
CA PRO A 129 4.80 -11.21 11.41
C PRO A 129 5.83 -11.38 10.29
N SER A 130 5.36 -11.66 9.06
CA SER A 130 6.25 -11.77 7.89
C SER A 130 7.01 -10.49 7.56
N LEU A 131 6.44 -9.32 7.89
CA LEU A 131 7.10 -8.03 7.70
C LEU A 131 8.02 -7.71 8.88
N VAL A 132 7.67 -8.12 10.10
CA VAL A 132 8.53 -8.01 11.29
C VAL A 132 9.83 -8.77 11.08
N ASP A 133 9.77 -10.02 10.66
CA ASP A 133 10.95 -10.86 10.45
C ASP A 133 11.88 -10.25 9.39
N ALA A 134 11.31 -9.84 8.25
CA ALA A 134 12.06 -9.20 7.18
C ALA A 134 12.69 -7.87 7.64
N ALA A 135 11.93 -7.02 8.35
CA ALA A 135 12.42 -5.73 8.84
C ALA A 135 13.50 -5.88 9.91
N ALA A 136 13.38 -6.87 10.81
CA ALA A 136 14.41 -7.20 11.78
C ALA A 136 15.70 -7.67 11.11
N GLU A 137 15.59 -8.52 10.09
CA GLU A 137 16.73 -9.01 9.32
C GLU A 137 17.49 -7.87 8.62
N TRP A 138 16.75 -6.96 7.98
CA TRP A 138 17.33 -5.76 7.35
C TRP A 138 17.92 -4.77 8.38
N GLY A 139 17.25 -4.58 9.52
CA GLY A 139 17.75 -3.73 10.61
C GLY A 139 19.05 -4.23 11.21
N LEU A 140 19.15 -5.54 11.46
CA LEU A 140 20.39 -6.19 11.94
C LEU A 140 21.53 -6.03 10.92
N ARG A 141 21.25 -6.22 9.63
CA ARG A 141 22.25 -6.01 8.57
C ARG A 141 22.74 -4.58 8.52
N ALA A 142 21.84 -3.60 8.55
CA ALA A 142 22.19 -2.19 8.54
C ALA A 142 23.04 -1.81 9.77
N SER A 143 22.67 -2.32 10.94
CA SER A 143 23.45 -2.13 12.18
C SER A 143 24.81 -2.81 12.13
N SER A 144 24.90 -4.05 11.63
CA SER A 144 26.16 -4.79 11.46
C SER A 144 27.10 -4.09 10.49
N LEU A 145 26.57 -3.54 9.40
CA LEU A 145 27.36 -2.77 8.42
C LEU A 145 27.89 -1.48 9.05
N ALA A 146 27.06 -0.79 9.83
CA ALA A 146 27.45 0.43 10.55
C ALA A 146 28.51 0.16 11.64
N MET A 147 28.48 -1.01 12.27
CA MET A 147 29.43 -1.42 13.32
C MET A 147 30.69 -2.11 12.77
N GLY A 148 30.82 -2.28 11.44
CA GLY A 148 31.99 -2.93 10.83
C GLY A 148 32.13 -4.43 11.14
N LEU A 149 31.08 -5.06 11.66
CA LEU A 149 31.03 -6.50 11.92
C LEU A 149 30.83 -7.24 10.59
N VAL A 150 31.91 -7.58 9.92
CA VAL A 150 31.91 -8.60 8.88
C VAL A 150 31.72 -9.94 9.57
N VAL A 151 30.51 -10.51 9.50
CA VAL A 151 30.28 -11.91 9.92
C VAL A 151 30.94 -12.79 8.86
N PRO A 152 32.03 -13.52 9.17
CA PRO A 152 32.65 -14.42 8.21
C PRO A 152 31.69 -15.56 7.88
N PRO A 153 31.67 -16.05 6.62
CA PRO A 153 30.82 -17.18 6.26
C PRO A 153 31.16 -18.40 7.12
N PRO A 154 30.17 -19.22 7.51
CA PRO A 154 30.41 -20.41 8.30
C PRO A 154 31.35 -21.34 7.51
N SER A 155 32.55 -21.53 8.03
CA SER A 155 33.51 -22.48 7.50
C SER A 155 32.87 -23.86 7.57
N ARG A 156 32.53 -24.38 6.39
CA ARG A 156 31.95 -25.71 6.18
C ARG A 156 33.00 -26.73 6.62
N THR A 157 33.00 -27.09 7.90
CA THR A 157 33.81 -28.21 8.39
C THR A 157 33.32 -29.46 7.69
N ARG A 158 34.10 -29.91 6.71
CA ARG A 158 33.89 -31.14 5.98
C ARG A 158 34.04 -32.28 6.98
N ARG A 159 32.94 -32.70 7.60
CA ARG A 159 32.86 -33.99 8.30
C ARG A 159 33.14 -35.06 7.25
N THR A 160 34.37 -35.55 7.20
CA THR A 160 34.71 -36.78 6.50
C THR A 160 33.98 -37.90 7.24
N ARG A 161 32.83 -38.31 6.73
CA ARG A 161 32.26 -39.61 7.11
C ARG A 161 33.21 -40.67 6.56
N SER A 162 33.88 -41.37 7.47
CA SER A 162 34.56 -42.63 7.19
C SER A 162 33.52 -43.59 6.61
N ILE A 163 33.72 -43.98 5.35
CA ILE A 163 32.94 -44.98 4.65
C ILE A 163 33.32 -46.33 5.27
N THR A 164 32.44 -46.92 6.06
CA THR A 164 32.43 -48.37 6.27
C THR A 164 31.46 -48.94 5.25
N SER A 165 32.01 -49.74 4.34
CA SER A 165 31.28 -50.50 3.33
C SER A 165 30.52 -51.63 4.00
N ASP A 166 29.20 -51.51 4.08
CA ASP A 166 28.33 -52.66 4.22
C ASP A 166 27.59 -52.82 2.90
N PHE A 167 28.00 -53.88 2.20
CA PHE A 167 27.49 -54.35 0.93
C PHE A 167 26.37 -55.32 1.28
N ASP A 168 25.12 -54.97 1.00
CA ASP A 168 24.04 -55.96 0.97
C ASP A 168 23.18 -55.74 -0.26
N SER A 169 23.17 -56.78 -1.09
CA SER A 169 22.52 -56.91 -2.38
C SER A 169 21.10 -57.42 -2.19
N ASN A 170 20.13 -56.81 -2.88
CA ASN A 170 18.82 -57.37 -3.26
C ASN A 170 18.36 -56.49 -4.45
N ASP A 171 18.43 -56.88 -5.71
CA ASP A 171 17.81 -57.98 -6.47
C ASP A 171 16.34 -57.72 -6.89
N GLU A 172 16.16 -57.80 -8.21
CA GLU A 172 14.96 -57.99 -9.09
C GLU A 172 13.65 -57.22 -8.80
N GLY A 173 13.17 -56.37 -9.73
CA GLY A 173 12.41 -56.65 -10.97
C GLY A 173 11.37 -55.51 -11.08
N ASP A 174 10.89 -54.98 -12.21
CA ASP A 174 10.29 -55.57 -13.40
C ASP A 174 9.84 -54.36 -14.26
N GLU A 175 10.23 -54.26 -15.54
CA GLU A 175 9.69 -53.24 -16.47
C GLU A 175 9.14 -53.91 -17.74
N GLY A 176 7.81 -53.99 -17.82
CA GLY A 176 7.03 -54.15 -19.06
C GLY A 176 6.46 -52.79 -19.49
N VAL A 177 6.86 -52.21 -20.62
CA VAL A 177 6.34 -52.43 -21.99
C VAL A 177 5.05 -51.63 -22.32
N THR A 178 5.19 -50.79 -23.36
CA THR A 178 4.19 -50.27 -24.34
C THR A 178 3.16 -49.24 -23.88
N THR A 179 2.61 -48.31 -24.69
CA THR A 179 2.85 -47.62 -25.99
C THR A 179 1.64 -46.65 -26.11
N THR A 180 1.71 -45.65 -27.02
CA THR A 180 0.58 -44.89 -27.62
C THR A 180 -0.04 -43.81 -26.71
N ASP A 181 -0.59 -42.69 -27.17
CA ASP A 181 -0.91 -42.18 -28.50
C ASP A 181 -1.03 -40.64 -28.43
N ASN A 182 -1.05 -40.05 -29.62
CA ASN A 182 -1.26 -38.66 -30.01
C ASN A 182 -2.51 -37.96 -29.43
N GLY A 183 -2.45 -36.62 -29.41
CA GLY A 183 -3.64 -35.80 -29.16
C GLY A 183 -3.39 -34.30 -29.25
N ASN A 184 -3.13 -33.80 -30.46
CA ASN A 184 -3.03 -32.37 -30.77
C ASN A 184 -4.43 -31.73 -30.74
N SER A 185 -4.66 -30.66 -29.98
CA SER A 185 -5.88 -29.85 -30.06
C SER A 185 -5.64 -28.41 -29.60
N THR A 186 -5.61 -27.50 -30.57
CA THR A 186 -5.76 -26.04 -30.44
C THR A 186 -7.09 -25.65 -29.80
N PRO A 187 -7.16 -24.64 -28.92
CA PRO A 187 -8.42 -24.00 -28.58
C PRO A 187 -8.64 -22.69 -29.37
N THR A 188 -9.74 -22.68 -30.11
CA THR A 188 -10.35 -21.55 -30.81
C THR A 188 -10.89 -20.52 -29.80
N ALA A 189 -10.59 -19.25 -30.06
CA ALA A 189 -11.02 -18.10 -29.26
C ALA A 189 -12.53 -17.85 -29.36
N LEU A 190 -13.20 -17.73 -28.21
CA LEU A 190 -14.56 -17.21 -28.09
C LEU A 190 -14.50 -15.69 -27.85
N ASN A 191 -14.97 -14.96 -28.86
CA ASN A 191 -15.20 -13.51 -28.83
C ASN A 191 -16.45 -13.22 -28.00
N ALA A 192 -16.28 -12.54 -26.86
CA ALA A 192 -17.38 -12.02 -26.06
C ALA A 192 -17.46 -10.50 -26.26
N ASN A 193 -18.41 -10.08 -27.10
CA ASN A 193 -18.97 -8.73 -27.07
C ASN A 193 -19.69 -8.55 -25.73
N SER A 194 -19.27 -7.57 -24.93
CA SER A 194 -20.07 -7.06 -23.82
C SER A 194 -20.16 -5.54 -23.91
N ASP A 195 -21.36 -5.08 -24.26
CA ASP A 195 -21.83 -3.72 -24.06
C ASP A 195 -21.59 -3.31 -22.59
N GLY A 196 -20.60 -2.44 -22.38
CA GLY A 196 -20.29 -1.86 -21.09
C GLY A 196 -20.79 -0.43 -21.04
N THR A 197 -21.96 -0.24 -20.43
CA THR A 197 -22.47 1.06 -19.99
C THR A 197 -21.42 1.73 -19.09
N ARG A 198 -20.73 2.73 -19.65
CA ARG A 198 -19.77 3.57 -18.92
C ARG A 198 -20.53 4.44 -17.91
N LEU A 199 -20.44 4.07 -16.63
CA LEU A 199 -20.83 4.94 -15.53
C LEU A 199 -19.88 6.16 -15.46
N PRO A 200 -20.37 7.34 -15.06
CA PRO A 200 -19.58 8.57 -15.09
C PRO A 200 -18.44 8.51 -14.09
N ALA A 201 -17.22 8.76 -14.57
CA ALA A 201 -16.03 8.89 -13.74
C ALA A 201 -16.21 10.03 -12.74
N ILE A 202 -16.06 9.74 -11.45
CA ILE A 202 -15.93 10.77 -10.41
C ILE A 202 -14.57 11.45 -10.63
N TYR A 203 -14.58 12.77 -10.73
CA TYR A 203 -13.39 13.59 -10.79
C TYR A 203 -12.64 13.50 -9.46
N PHE A 204 -11.51 12.77 -9.47
CA PHE A 204 -10.50 12.88 -8.42
C PHE A 204 -9.51 13.95 -8.88
N PRO A 205 -9.39 15.09 -8.17
CA PRO A 205 -8.41 16.11 -8.53
C PRO A 205 -7.00 15.50 -8.51
N PRO A 206 -6.14 15.83 -9.49
CA PRO A 206 -4.78 15.31 -9.53
C PRO A 206 -4.01 15.71 -8.27
N PRO A 207 -3.09 14.86 -7.77
CA PRO A 207 -2.23 15.22 -6.66
C PRO A 207 -1.39 16.43 -7.05
N HIS A 208 -1.55 17.54 -6.30
CA HIS A 208 -0.70 18.70 -6.44
C HIS A 208 0.71 18.31 -5.98
N HIS A 209 1.55 17.86 -6.91
CA HIS A 209 2.99 17.92 -6.72
C HIS A 209 3.36 19.40 -6.59
N SER A 210 3.45 19.88 -5.35
CA SER A 210 4.02 21.18 -5.06
C SER A 210 5.50 21.13 -5.41
N ARG A 211 5.81 21.37 -6.69
CA ARG A 211 7.17 21.73 -7.11
C ARG A 211 7.44 23.09 -6.48
N PHE A 212 8.10 23.10 -5.34
CA PHE A 212 8.74 24.28 -4.79
C PHE A 212 9.82 24.76 -5.78
N SER A 213 9.43 25.56 -6.76
CA SER A 213 10.34 26.47 -7.44
C SER A 213 10.53 27.67 -6.54
N VAL A 214 11.58 27.64 -5.72
CA VAL A 214 12.12 28.84 -5.08
C VAL A 214 12.65 29.74 -6.19
N VAL A 215 11.82 30.68 -6.65
CA VAL A 215 12.28 31.83 -7.43
C VAL A 215 12.54 32.94 -6.44
N LEU A 216 13.79 33.07 -6.01
CA LEU A 216 14.29 34.26 -5.32
C LEU A 216 14.25 35.44 -6.32
N PRO A 217 13.60 36.57 -6.01
CA PRO A 217 13.85 37.79 -6.76
C PRO A 217 15.12 38.46 -6.21
N LEU A 218 16.20 38.38 -7.00
CA LEU A 218 17.36 39.25 -6.88
C LEU A 218 17.06 40.57 -7.60
N THR A 219 17.02 41.68 -6.85
CA THR A 219 17.28 43.11 -7.22
C THR A 219 16.41 44.00 -6.32
N ALA A 220 16.96 44.61 -5.27
CA ALA A 220 17.81 45.81 -5.21
C ALA A 220 17.08 47.14 -5.48
N LEU A 221 17.13 48.01 -4.46
CA LEU A 221 17.62 49.40 -4.52
C LEU A 221 16.66 50.51 -4.02
N SER A 222 16.99 50.99 -2.81
CA SER A 222 17.16 52.40 -2.41
C SER A 222 15.96 53.37 -2.27
N GLN A 223 15.91 53.90 -1.05
CA GLN A 223 15.56 55.27 -0.65
C GLN A 223 14.15 55.82 -0.93
N ARG A 224 13.45 56.13 0.18
CA ARG A 224 13.12 57.53 0.46
C ARG A 224 12.87 57.80 1.95
N PHE A 225 13.69 58.70 2.47
CA PHE A 225 13.39 59.62 3.56
C PHE A 225 11.96 60.19 3.46
N ASN A 226 11.18 60.13 4.53
CA ASN A 226 10.68 61.33 5.20
C ASN A 226 10.05 60.98 6.56
N GLY A 227 10.29 61.86 7.54
CA GLY A 227 10.13 61.55 8.96
C GLY A 227 8.74 61.75 9.55
N ARG A 228 8.66 61.53 10.87
CA ARG A 228 8.06 62.42 11.88
C ARG A 228 8.26 61.83 13.29
N ARG A 229 8.94 62.61 14.13
CA ARG A 229 8.72 62.89 15.56
C ARG A 229 8.52 61.67 16.50
N CYS A 230 9.47 61.43 17.39
CA CYS A 230 9.55 62.08 18.71
C CYS A 230 11.02 62.16 19.13
#